data_AF-A0A2H4U7H6-F1
#
_entry.id   AF-A0A2H4U7H6-F1
#
_cell.length_a   1.000
_cell.length_b   1.000
_cell.length_c   1.000
_cell.angle_alpha   90.00
_cell.angle_beta   90.00
_cell.angle_gamma   90.00
#
_symmetry.space_group_name_H-M   'P 1'
#
loop_
_entity.id
_entity.type
_entity.pdbx_description
1 polymer ?
#
loop_
_entity_poly.entity_id
_entity_poly.type
_entity_poly.pdbx_seq_one_letter_code
_entity_poly.pdbx_strand_id
1 'polypeptide(L)'
;MFQLNHKTEITINGIPIQWIPKIELYYPDLPQFPIMYIHAQINNNRLVACPVSVSYEIIQDKCNAKFFVFTNLEPTAEVVDKIKDEIENRIGFSNPINKQTVINCCNDHTEFINILTDLWQYIEKSYGSSIPYGRFYEEMFSIPRFVAAWQPKTGRQSEMRMLYNFMSKFGEEASLPSDWSHLEYYIIPSYTDVINKDYSDFPNFKKLYSAMKKIFELDFSNSITIDDVTFKVMPRAWEKNKEEFIKNVSGKYYSTGQLTETDKYYSEILVDAFNRHPWRAAFFISAFMNIENSDYRTWSKNFFNTFYSNDSKLKGYSEKVIACFLQQGFENEEIIPVDTWIETFYKFPLGISNKSDFFNSFDMLGKLERVIWLASQSNKTNMKNFFDILWCQRYGTIGNSELRGVNPLACSLCSLSANCVGLSKIKNEGVLISNTLKPEEFDTLPSSTLDRISFICLLEDDVPKKIYSYKQRSQEWILNDEFSGYLKTKEDNFPKSLLSKEIITVEEFINNN
;
A
#
# COMPACT_ATOMS: atom_id res chain seq x y z
N MET A 1 9.68 -31.93 9.66
CA MET A 1 9.98 -31.72 8.23
C MET A 1 8.67 -31.88 7.47
N PHE A 2 8.25 -30.87 6.74
CA PHE A 2 6.98 -30.86 6.02
C PHE A 2 7.14 -31.58 4.69
N GLN A 3 6.28 -32.56 4.38
CA GLN A 3 6.32 -33.31 3.12
C GLN A 3 5.00 -33.12 2.37
N LEU A 4 5.06 -32.55 1.16
CA LEU A 4 3.86 -32.27 0.34
C LEU A 4 3.65 -33.37 -0.70
N ASN A 5 3.32 -34.58 -0.22
CA ASN A 5 3.30 -35.79 -1.06
C ASN A 5 1.94 -36.04 -1.74
N HIS A 6 0.88 -35.37 -1.30
CA HIS A 6 -0.45 -35.51 -1.89
C HIS A 6 -0.69 -34.42 -2.93
N LYS A 7 -1.45 -34.76 -3.97
CA LYS A 7 -1.80 -33.85 -5.06
C LYS A 7 -3.31 -33.69 -5.15
N THR A 8 -3.77 -32.49 -5.47
CA THR A 8 -5.17 -32.21 -5.75
C THR A 8 -5.32 -31.09 -6.77
N GLU A 9 -6.52 -30.97 -7.32
CA GLU A 9 -6.91 -29.90 -8.23
C GLU A 9 -8.02 -29.07 -7.59
N ILE A 10 -7.86 -27.75 -7.59
CA ILE A 10 -8.83 -26.81 -7.04
C ILE A 10 -9.33 -25.91 -8.15
N THR A 11 -10.65 -25.82 -8.32
CA THR A 11 -11.24 -24.93 -9.32
C THR A 11 -11.99 -23.79 -8.64
N ILE A 12 -11.61 -22.56 -8.98
CA ILE A 12 -12.35 -21.34 -8.61
C ILE A 12 -13.10 -20.86 -9.84
N ASN A 13 -14.43 -20.76 -9.75
CA ASN A 13 -15.30 -20.49 -10.89
C ASN A 13 -15.71 -19.02 -10.95
N GLY A 14 -15.91 -18.50 -12.17
CA GLY A 14 -16.56 -17.20 -12.37
C GLY A 14 -15.71 -15.98 -12.04
N ILE A 15 -14.39 -16.09 -12.13
CA ILE A 15 -13.46 -14.96 -11.93
C ILE A 15 -13.53 -14.02 -13.15
N PRO A 16 -13.58 -12.69 -12.99
CA PRO A 16 -13.51 -11.77 -14.13
C PRO A 16 -12.21 -11.98 -14.94
N ILE A 17 -12.30 -12.00 -16.28
CA ILE A 17 -11.13 -12.26 -17.14
C ILE A 17 -9.98 -11.26 -16.92
N GLN A 18 -10.29 -10.04 -16.48
CA GLN A 18 -9.33 -8.98 -16.18
C GLN A 18 -8.40 -9.34 -15.00
N TRP A 19 -8.78 -10.33 -14.17
CA TRP A 19 -7.99 -10.77 -13.03
C TRP A 19 -6.91 -11.78 -13.41
N ILE A 20 -6.99 -12.43 -14.57
CA ILE A 20 -6.02 -13.45 -15.02
C ILE A 20 -4.56 -12.96 -14.87
N PRO A 21 -4.17 -11.75 -15.32
CA PRO A 21 -2.81 -11.26 -15.19
C PRO A 21 -2.40 -10.88 -13.76
N LYS A 22 -3.31 -10.95 -12.79
CA LYS A 22 -3.11 -10.56 -11.38
C LYS A 22 -2.99 -11.76 -10.44
N ILE A 23 -3.38 -12.95 -10.90
CA ILE A 23 -3.20 -14.19 -10.16
C ILE A 23 -1.77 -14.67 -10.43
N GLU A 24 -0.91 -14.46 -9.43
CA GLU A 24 0.51 -14.76 -9.51
C GLU A 24 0.86 -15.88 -8.52
N LEU A 25 1.40 -16.99 -9.03
CA LEU A 25 1.98 -18.05 -8.19
C LEU A 25 3.46 -17.83 -7.91
N TYR A 26 4.15 -17.11 -8.79
CA TYR A 26 5.58 -16.87 -8.76
C TYR A 26 5.88 -15.42 -9.13
N TYR A 27 7.01 -14.91 -8.63
CA TYR A 27 7.57 -13.66 -9.14
C TYR A 27 8.58 -13.95 -10.26
N PRO A 28 8.54 -13.27 -11.41
CA PRO A 28 9.40 -13.61 -12.57
C PRO A 28 10.90 -13.64 -12.29
N ASP A 29 11.41 -12.75 -11.41
CA ASP A 29 12.84 -12.72 -11.05
C ASP A 29 13.22 -13.75 -9.95
N LEU A 30 12.23 -14.51 -9.45
CA LEU A 30 12.42 -15.54 -8.44
C LEU A 30 11.46 -16.73 -8.71
N PRO A 31 11.61 -17.39 -9.86
CA PRO A 31 10.64 -18.38 -10.35
C PRO A 31 10.61 -19.67 -9.52
N GLN A 32 11.65 -19.94 -8.72
CA GLN A 32 11.72 -21.11 -7.85
C GLN A 32 10.99 -20.94 -6.51
N PHE A 33 10.56 -19.72 -6.17
CA PHE A 33 9.92 -19.42 -4.88
C PHE A 33 8.42 -19.15 -5.08
N PRO A 34 7.54 -20.13 -4.77
CA PRO A 34 6.10 -19.90 -4.76
C PRO A 34 5.74 -18.79 -3.79
N ILE A 35 5.01 -17.77 -4.26
CA ILE A 35 4.58 -16.63 -3.43
C ILE A 35 3.17 -16.80 -2.86
N MET A 36 2.38 -17.75 -3.38
CA MET A 36 1.08 -18.11 -2.82
C MET A 36 1.26 -19.07 -1.65
N TYR A 37 1.27 -18.50 -0.44
CA TYR A 37 1.53 -19.23 0.80
C TYR A 37 0.24 -19.72 1.47
N ILE A 38 0.11 -21.04 1.64
CA ILE A 38 -1.02 -21.69 2.34
C ILE A 38 -0.48 -22.48 3.53
N HIS A 39 -0.80 -21.97 4.71
CA HIS A 39 -0.53 -22.58 6.00
C HIS A 39 -1.73 -22.35 6.92
N ALA A 40 -2.44 -23.41 7.29
CA ALA A 40 -3.68 -23.33 8.03
C ALA A 40 -3.82 -24.48 9.04
N GLN A 41 -4.86 -24.43 9.88
CA GLN A 41 -5.23 -25.50 10.81
C GLN A 41 -6.55 -26.13 10.37
N ILE A 42 -6.63 -27.46 10.41
CA ILE A 42 -7.81 -28.26 10.11
C ILE A 42 -7.89 -29.44 11.10
N ASN A 43 -8.94 -29.52 11.92
CA ASN A 43 -9.10 -30.57 12.94
C ASN A 43 -7.85 -30.83 13.79
N ASN A 44 -7.20 -29.75 14.27
CA ASN A 44 -5.93 -29.78 15.01
C ASN A 44 -4.71 -30.31 14.23
N ASN A 45 -4.84 -30.56 12.93
CA ASN A 45 -3.73 -30.86 12.04
C ASN A 45 -3.30 -29.61 11.30
N ARG A 46 -1.99 -29.51 11.09
CA ARG A 46 -1.40 -28.45 10.27
C ARG A 46 -1.55 -28.79 8.80
N LEU A 47 -2.26 -27.94 8.07
CA LEU A 47 -2.36 -27.97 6.61
C LEU A 47 -1.29 -27.05 6.03
N VAL A 48 -0.43 -27.59 5.18
CA VAL A 48 0.51 -26.86 4.34
C VAL A 48 0.20 -27.25 2.90
N ALA A 49 -0.07 -26.26 2.06
CA ALA A 49 -0.32 -26.48 0.65
C ALA A 49 0.50 -25.52 -0.22
N CYS A 50 0.87 -25.98 -1.41
CA CYS A 50 1.66 -25.22 -2.38
C CYS A 50 0.98 -25.33 -3.75
N PRO A 51 0.26 -24.29 -4.18
CA PRO A 51 -0.22 -24.19 -5.55
C PRO A 51 0.97 -23.96 -6.49
N VAL A 52 1.16 -24.86 -7.46
CA VAL A 52 2.35 -24.84 -8.33
C VAL A 52 2.04 -24.50 -9.79
N SER A 53 0.79 -24.63 -10.22
CA SER A 53 0.35 -24.15 -11.53
C SER A 53 -1.12 -23.74 -11.51
N VAL A 54 -1.49 -22.87 -12.45
CA VAL A 54 -2.86 -22.44 -12.68
C VAL A 54 -3.14 -22.42 -14.19
N SER A 55 -4.28 -22.96 -14.60
CA SER A 55 -4.80 -22.85 -15.96
C SER A 55 -6.18 -22.19 -15.96
N TYR A 56 -6.55 -21.59 -17.08
CA TYR A 56 -7.78 -20.80 -17.20
C TYR A 56 -8.67 -21.33 -18.31
N GLU A 57 -9.93 -21.58 -17.99
CA GLU A 57 -11.00 -21.83 -18.95
C GLU A 57 -11.84 -20.56 -19.09
N ILE A 58 -11.88 -19.96 -20.28
CA ILE A 58 -12.60 -18.70 -20.52
C ILE A 58 -14.06 -18.99 -20.86
N ILE A 59 -14.98 -18.35 -20.13
CA ILE A 59 -16.43 -18.43 -20.31
C ILE A 59 -16.96 -17.00 -20.39
N GLN A 60 -17.15 -16.50 -21.62
CA GLN A 60 -17.59 -15.12 -21.90
C GLN A 60 -16.64 -14.07 -21.26
N ASP A 61 -17.15 -13.25 -20.34
CA ASP A 61 -16.43 -12.21 -19.59
C ASP A 61 -15.82 -12.72 -18.28
N LYS A 62 -15.89 -14.02 -18.03
CA LYS A 62 -15.36 -14.70 -16.84
C LYS A 62 -14.44 -15.87 -17.21
N CYS A 63 -13.78 -16.43 -16.21
CA CYS A 63 -13.01 -17.66 -16.33
C CYS A 63 -13.14 -18.56 -15.09
N ASN A 64 -12.87 -19.85 -15.29
CA ASN A 64 -12.59 -20.79 -14.21
C ASN A 64 -11.07 -20.95 -14.11
N ALA A 65 -10.51 -20.70 -12.92
CA ALA A 65 -9.09 -20.90 -12.64
C ALA A 65 -8.90 -22.26 -11.96
N LYS A 66 -8.15 -23.14 -12.62
CA LYS A 66 -7.85 -24.50 -12.14
C LYS A 66 -6.42 -24.55 -11.62
N PHE A 67 -6.27 -24.68 -10.31
CA PHE A 67 -5.00 -24.76 -9.61
C PHE A 67 -4.59 -26.21 -9.40
N PHE A 68 -3.33 -26.53 -9.69
CA PHE A 68 -2.70 -27.78 -9.28
C PHE A 68 -1.92 -27.55 -7.98
N VAL A 69 -2.20 -28.35 -6.96
CA VAL A 69 -1.76 -28.09 -5.59
C VAL A 69 -1.14 -29.34 -4.97
N PHE A 70 0.02 -29.18 -4.33
CA PHE A 70 0.60 -30.16 -3.43
C PHE A 70 0.24 -29.86 -1.98
N THR A 71 -0.01 -30.89 -1.18
CA THR A 71 -0.38 -30.74 0.24
C THR A 71 0.21 -31.87 1.09
N ASN A 72 0.43 -31.59 2.37
CA ASN A 72 0.91 -32.58 3.34
C ASN A 72 -0.18 -33.51 3.90
N LEU A 73 -1.46 -33.17 3.68
CA LEU A 73 -2.59 -33.97 4.14
C LEU A 73 -3.26 -34.67 2.95
N GLU A 74 -3.84 -35.84 3.20
CA GLU A 74 -4.69 -36.50 2.19
C GLU A 74 -5.82 -35.55 1.76
N PRO A 75 -6.09 -35.41 0.45
CA PRO A 75 -7.03 -34.42 -0.06
C PRO A 75 -8.47 -34.93 0.06
N THR A 76 -8.93 -35.10 1.30
CA THR A 76 -10.35 -35.32 1.63
C THR A 76 -11.17 -34.10 1.24
N ALA A 77 -12.50 -34.24 1.19
CA ALA A 77 -13.39 -33.11 0.87
C ALA A 77 -13.13 -31.89 1.76
N GLU A 78 -12.94 -32.10 3.07
CA GLU A 78 -12.67 -31.03 4.03
C GLU A 78 -11.32 -30.33 3.78
N VAL A 79 -10.26 -31.09 3.46
CA VAL A 79 -8.95 -30.53 3.12
C VAL A 79 -9.03 -29.74 1.80
N VAL A 80 -9.72 -30.28 0.81
CA VAL A 80 -9.95 -29.63 -0.50
C VAL A 80 -10.73 -28.33 -0.33
N ASP A 81 -11.80 -28.34 0.46
CA ASP A 81 -12.60 -27.15 0.76
C ASP A 81 -11.77 -26.10 1.49
N LYS A 82 -10.92 -26.51 2.44
CA LYS A 82 -10.04 -25.58 3.14
C LYS A 82 -8.96 -24.99 2.24
N ILE A 83 -8.34 -25.77 1.36
CA ILE A 83 -7.39 -25.26 0.37
C ILE A 83 -8.09 -24.29 -0.58
N LYS A 84 -9.32 -24.62 -1.00
CA LYS A 84 -10.14 -23.75 -1.85
C LYS A 84 -10.40 -22.40 -1.20
N ASP A 85 -10.87 -22.39 0.05
CA ASP A 85 -11.07 -21.17 0.85
C ASP A 85 -9.78 -20.33 0.93
N GLU A 86 -8.63 -20.96 1.20
CA GLU A 86 -7.35 -20.24 1.23
C GLU A 86 -6.98 -19.67 -0.14
N ILE A 87 -7.16 -20.41 -1.25
CA ILE A 87 -6.90 -19.91 -2.60
C ILE A 87 -7.83 -18.74 -2.94
N GLU A 88 -9.13 -18.83 -2.65
CA GLU A 88 -10.11 -17.75 -2.86
C GLU A 88 -9.66 -16.48 -2.12
N ASN A 89 -9.16 -16.62 -0.89
CA ASN A 89 -8.56 -15.52 -0.13
C ASN A 89 -7.30 -14.95 -0.78
N ARG A 90 -6.33 -15.80 -1.19
CA ARG A 90 -5.06 -15.35 -1.79
C ARG A 90 -5.24 -14.60 -3.10
N ILE A 91 -6.28 -14.91 -3.87
CA ILE A 91 -6.60 -14.20 -5.11
C ILE A 91 -7.63 -13.07 -4.91
N GLY A 92 -8.12 -12.86 -3.69
CA GLY A 92 -9.12 -11.83 -3.36
C GLY A 92 -10.52 -12.08 -3.94
N PHE A 93 -10.87 -13.35 -4.15
CA PHE A 93 -12.20 -13.77 -4.60
C PHE A 93 -13.16 -14.01 -3.42
N SER A 94 -12.65 -14.18 -2.20
CA SER A 94 -13.47 -14.43 -1.00
C SER A 94 -14.36 -13.25 -0.62
N ASN A 95 -13.91 -12.02 -0.83
CA ASN A 95 -14.61 -10.81 -0.37
C ASN A 95 -14.43 -9.63 -1.34
N PRO A 96 -14.81 -9.77 -2.61
CA PRO A 96 -14.49 -8.82 -3.67
C PRO A 96 -15.22 -7.48 -3.51
N ILE A 97 -14.60 -6.41 -3.97
CA ILE A 97 -15.18 -5.06 -3.93
C ILE A 97 -15.96 -4.83 -5.23
N ASN A 98 -17.20 -4.36 -5.10
CA ASN A 98 -18.04 -3.93 -6.22
C ASN A 98 -18.51 -2.48 -6.01
N LYS A 99 -19.24 -1.91 -6.98
CA LYS A 99 -19.78 -0.54 -6.88
C LYS A 99 -20.56 -0.28 -5.58
N GLN A 100 -21.42 -1.21 -5.18
CA GLN A 100 -22.22 -1.05 -3.97
C GLN A 100 -21.36 -1.01 -2.71
N THR A 101 -20.26 -1.78 -2.69
CA THR A 101 -19.27 -1.73 -1.60
C THR A 101 -18.69 -0.33 -1.46
N VAL A 102 -18.32 0.30 -2.58
CA VAL A 102 -17.76 1.66 -2.59
C VAL A 102 -18.77 2.69 -2.11
N ILE A 103 -20.03 2.57 -2.51
CA ILE A 103 -21.12 3.44 -2.02
C ILE A 103 -21.28 3.29 -0.51
N ASN A 104 -21.30 2.04 -0.02
CA ASN A 104 -21.43 1.75 1.41
C ASN A 104 -20.25 2.28 2.24
N CYS A 105 -19.02 2.35 1.69
CA CYS A 105 -17.89 2.98 2.37
C CYS A 105 -18.16 4.45 2.73
N CYS A 106 -19.03 5.15 2.00
CA CYS A 106 -19.18 6.60 2.08
C CYS A 106 -20.10 7.11 3.20
N ASN A 107 -20.67 6.24 4.05
CA ASN A 107 -21.53 6.62 5.17
C ASN A 107 -22.63 7.65 4.79
N ASP A 108 -23.28 7.43 3.63
CA ASP A 108 -24.32 8.30 3.05
C ASP A 108 -23.89 9.74 2.68
N HIS A 109 -22.59 10.06 2.74
CA HIS A 109 -22.04 11.33 2.25
C HIS A 109 -22.15 11.43 0.71
N THR A 110 -23.18 12.13 0.24
CA THR A 110 -23.57 12.18 -1.18
C THR A 110 -22.45 12.70 -2.08
N GLU A 111 -21.68 13.69 -1.62
CA GLU A 111 -20.55 14.25 -2.34
C GLU A 111 -19.44 13.21 -2.60
N PHE A 112 -19.19 12.30 -1.66
CA PHE A 112 -18.20 11.24 -1.82
C PHE A 112 -18.75 10.09 -2.65
N ILE A 113 -20.03 9.75 -2.49
CA ILE A 113 -20.72 8.76 -3.32
C ILE A 113 -20.61 9.13 -4.81
N ASN A 114 -20.83 10.41 -5.15
CA ASN A 114 -20.80 10.87 -6.54
C ASN A 114 -19.41 10.71 -7.17
N ILE A 115 -18.36 11.27 -6.57
CA ILE A 115 -17.01 11.19 -7.13
C ILE A 115 -16.47 9.75 -7.17
N LEU A 116 -16.75 8.93 -6.16
CA LEU A 116 -16.29 7.54 -6.14
C LEU A 116 -17.10 6.66 -7.10
N THR A 117 -18.37 6.99 -7.36
CA THR A 117 -19.17 6.37 -8.42
C THR A 117 -18.61 6.68 -9.80
N ASP A 118 -18.23 7.94 -10.06
CA ASP A 118 -17.59 8.32 -11.32
C ASP A 118 -16.26 7.59 -11.50
N LEU A 119 -15.44 7.55 -10.44
CA LEU A 119 -14.18 6.80 -10.44
C LEU A 119 -14.39 5.31 -10.71
N TRP A 120 -15.45 4.71 -10.15
CA TRP A 120 -15.74 3.29 -10.33
C TRP A 120 -15.95 2.90 -11.79
N GLN A 121 -16.51 3.79 -12.63
CA GLN A 121 -16.71 3.50 -14.06
C GLN A 121 -15.38 3.18 -14.76
N TYR A 122 -14.30 3.84 -14.36
CA TYR A 122 -12.95 3.60 -14.87
C TYR A 122 -12.37 2.27 -14.36
N ILE A 123 -12.56 2.00 -13.07
CA ILE A 123 -12.16 0.74 -12.43
C ILE A 123 -12.88 -0.43 -13.11
N GLU A 124 -14.20 -0.37 -13.22
CA GLU A 124 -15.03 -1.42 -13.80
C GLU A 124 -14.61 -1.76 -15.23
N LYS A 125 -14.36 -0.74 -16.05
CA LYS A 125 -13.91 -0.91 -17.43
C LYS A 125 -12.57 -1.64 -17.56
N SER A 126 -11.67 -1.47 -16.59
CA SER A 126 -10.31 -2.02 -16.64
C SER A 126 -10.12 -3.30 -15.83
N TYR A 127 -10.91 -3.51 -14.79
CA TYR A 127 -10.73 -4.59 -13.82
C TYR A 127 -11.94 -5.52 -13.71
N GLY A 128 -13.05 -5.22 -14.39
CA GLY A 128 -14.30 -5.97 -14.34
C GLY A 128 -15.27 -5.41 -13.30
N SER A 129 -16.47 -5.99 -13.21
CA SER A 129 -17.55 -5.56 -12.31
C SER A 129 -17.21 -5.64 -10.82
N SER A 130 -16.08 -6.25 -10.48
CA SER A 130 -15.50 -6.28 -9.14
C SER A 130 -13.98 -6.33 -9.20
N ILE A 131 -13.33 -5.95 -8.10
CA ILE A 131 -11.88 -6.00 -7.92
C ILE A 131 -11.51 -6.92 -6.74
N PRO A 132 -10.31 -7.53 -6.76
CA PRO A 132 -9.89 -8.46 -5.73
C PRO A 132 -9.82 -7.81 -4.35
N TYR A 133 -10.37 -8.51 -3.35
CA TYR A 133 -10.18 -8.22 -1.93
C TYR A 133 -10.41 -9.47 -1.07
N GLY A 134 -9.64 -9.60 -0.01
CA GLY A 134 -9.61 -10.76 0.89
C GLY A 134 -8.27 -10.87 1.60
N ARG A 135 -8.05 -11.98 2.29
CA ARG A 135 -6.76 -12.29 2.90
C ARG A 135 -5.72 -12.74 1.86
N PHE A 136 -5.11 -11.76 1.18
CA PHE A 136 -4.10 -11.97 0.14
C PHE A 136 -2.87 -12.75 0.60
N TYR A 137 -2.57 -12.71 1.91
CA TYR A 137 -1.41 -13.39 2.50
C TYR A 137 -1.82 -14.07 3.80
N GLU A 138 -1.15 -15.16 4.17
CA GLU A 138 -1.33 -15.74 5.52
C GLU A 138 -0.81 -14.74 6.58
N GLU A 139 -1.44 -14.75 7.75
CA GLU A 139 -1.24 -13.77 8.82
C GLU A 139 0.24 -13.60 9.20
N MET A 140 0.94 -14.69 9.55
CA MET A 140 2.35 -14.59 9.92
C MET A 140 3.27 -14.35 8.74
N PHE A 141 3.01 -14.97 7.60
CA PHE A 141 3.76 -14.74 6.36
C PHE A 141 3.69 -13.27 5.89
N SER A 142 2.56 -12.60 6.14
CA SER A 142 2.36 -11.21 5.75
C SER A 142 3.31 -10.25 6.48
N ILE A 143 3.69 -10.53 7.73
CA ILE A 143 4.57 -9.67 8.53
C ILE A 143 5.96 -9.49 7.88
N PRO A 144 6.79 -10.55 7.67
CA PRO A 144 8.09 -10.39 7.03
C PRO A 144 7.96 -9.90 5.58
N ARG A 145 6.88 -10.24 4.87
CA ARG A 145 6.60 -9.70 3.52
C ARG A 145 6.48 -8.17 3.56
N PHE A 146 5.65 -7.61 4.43
CA PHE A 146 5.43 -6.17 4.44
C PHE A 146 6.58 -5.39 5.06
N VAL A 147 7.37 -6.01 5.95
CA VAL A 147 8.68 -5.47 6.34
C VAL A 147 9.61 -5.37 5.13
N ALA A 148 9.63 -6.38 4.25
CA ALA A 148 10.39 -6.34 3.01
C ALA A 148 9.84 -5.30 2.01
N ALA A 149 8.52 -5.03 2.01
CA ALA A 149 7.88 -4.02 1.16
C ALA A 149 8.13 -2.58 1.64
N TRP A 150 8.74 -2.38 2.81
CA TRP A 150 9.05 -1.06 3.33
C TRP A 150 10.29 -0.45 2.65
N GLN A 151 10.05 0.56 1.80
CA GLN A 151 11.06 1.32 1.04
C GLN A 151 12.10 0.46 0.28
N PRO A 152 11.71 -0.56 -0.51
CA PRO A 152 12.64 -1.39 -1.26
C PRO A 152 13.31 -0.58 -2.38
N LYS A 153 14.64 -0.71 -2.53
CA LYS A 153 15.43 0.09 -3.49
C LYS A 153 14.99 -0.10 -4.95
N THR A 154 14.66 -1.33 -5.34
CA THR A 154 14.21 -1.68 -6.70
C THR A 154 12.74 -2.12 -6.74
N GLY A 155 11.92 -1.59 -5.82
CA GLY A 155 10.50 -1.93 -5.76
C GLY A 155 10.28 -3.41 -5.45
N ARG A 156 9.29 -4.02 -6.12
CA ARG A 156 8.82 -5.39 -5.89
C ARG A 156 9.93 -6.44 -6.02
N GLN A 157 10.93 -6.22 -6.88
CA GLN A 157 12.06 -7.14 -7.03
C GLN A 157 12.86 -7.26 -5.72
N SER A 158 13.21 -6.14 -5.09
CA SER A 158 13.94 -6.17 -3.82
C SER A 158 13.07 -6.66 -2.67
N GLU A 159 11.76 -6.42 -2.70
CA GLU A 159 10.79 -6.97 -1.73
C GLU A 159 10.82 -8.51 -1.77
N MET A 160 10.63 -9.12 -2.94
CA MET A 160 10.56 -10.58 -3.09
C MET A 160 11.88 -11.26 -2.71
N ARG A 161 13.04 -10.66 -3.06
CA ARG A 161 14.36 -11.19 -2.65
C ARG A 161 14.56 -11.17 -1.14
N MET A 162 14.15 -10.09 -0.46
CA MET A 162 14.26 -10.01 1.00
C MET A 162 13.31 -11.00 1.68
N LEU A 163 12.08 -11.14 1.18
CA LEU A 163 11.14 -12.15 1.66
C LEU A 163 11.73 -13.55 1.53
N TYR A 164 12.24 -13.91 0.34
CA TYR A 164 12.91 -15.19 0.12
C TYR A 164 14.12 -15.40 1.05
N ASN A 165 14.98 -14.40 1.22
CA ASN A 165 16.11 -14.48 2.14
C ASN A 165 15.65 -14.73 3.58
N PHE A 166 14.56 -14.09 4.01
CA PHE A 166 13.97 -14.34 5.32
C PHE A 166 13.44 -15.78 5.44
N MET A 167 12.61 -16.19 4.49
CA MET A 167 11.95 -17.49 4.49
C MET A 167 12.95 -18.64 4.41
N SER A 168 13.97 -18.54 3.55
CA SER A 168 15.02 -19.57 3.41
C SER A 168 15.96 -19.69 4.62
N LYS A 169 16.14 -18.61 5.40
CA LYS A 169 17.00 -18.63 6.59
C LYS A 169 16.29 -19.06 7.86
N PHE A 170 15.00 -18.76 7.97
CA PHE A 170 14.26 -18.92 9.23
C PHE A 170 13.07 -19.87 9.13
N GLY A 171 12.64 -20.23 7.92
CA GLY A 171 11.63 -21.25 7.69
C GLY A 171 12.22 -22.66 7.64
N GLU A 172 11.33 -23.64 7.72
CA GLU A 172 11.62 -25.04 7.49
C GLU A 172 11.23 -25.39 6.05
N GLU A 173 12.16 -25.96 5.29
CA GLU A 173 11.89 -26.35 3.91
C GLU A 173 10.87 -27.49 3.86
N ALA A 174 9.85 -27.31 3.02
CA ALA A 174 8.86 -28.32 2.70
C ALA A 174 9.30 -29.10 1.46
N SER A 175 9.41 -30.42 1.56
CA SER A 175 9.80 -31.25 0.44
C SER A 175 8.63 -31.44 -0.52
N LEU A 176 8.85 -31.13 -1.80
CA LEU A 176 7.96 -31.46 -2.91
C LEU A 176 8.38 -32.76 -3.61
N PRO A 177 7.50 -33.38 -4.41
CA PRO A 177 7.86 -34.54 -5.24
C PRO A 177 9.01 -34.23 -6.21
N SER A 178 9.72 -35.27 -6.68
CA SER A 178 10.93 -35.15 -7.52
C SER A 178 10.76 -34.22 -8.72
N ASP A 179 9.61 -34.28 -9.39
CA ASP A 179 9.32 -33.50 -10.60
C ASP A 179 9.19 -31.99 -10.32
N TRP A 180 9.02 -31.63 -9.03
CA TRP A 180 8.87 -30.26 -8.52
C TRP A 180 9.98 -29.89 -7.53
N SER A 181 11.06 -30.69 -7.44
CA SER A 181 12.19 -30.47 -6.53
C SER A 181 13.02 -29.21 -6.82
N HIS A 182 12.77 -28.55 -7.96
CA HIS A 182 13.36 -27.26 -8.30
C HIS A 182 12.71 -26.08 -7.56
N LEU A 183 11.56 -26.30 -6.91
CA LEU A 183 10.87 -25.28 -6.12
C LEU A 183 11.37 -25.28 -4.68
N GLU A 184 11.51 -24.09 -4.12
CA GLU A 184 11.96 -23.83 -2.75
C GLU A 184 10.78 -23.26 -1.96
N TYR A 185 10.16 -24.08 -1.09
CA TYR A 185 9.00 -23.68 -0.29
C TYR A 185 9.31 -23.82 1.20
N TYR A 186 9.19 -22.72 1.95
CA TYR A 186 9.63 -22.66 3.34
C TYR A 186 8.48 -22.28 4.25
N ILE A 187 8.33 -22.99 5.37
CA ILE A 187 7.23 -22.79 6.32
C ILE A 187 7.76 -22.15 7.61
N ILE A 188 7.10 -21.09 8.04
CA ILE A 188 7.33 -20.43 9.35
C ILE A 188 6.13 -20.70 10.28
N PRO A 189 6.28 -20.49 11.61
CA PRO A 189 5.15 -20.61 12.54
C PRO A 189 3.93 -19.80 12.06
N SER A 190 2.75 -20.39 12.19
CA SER A 190 1.48 -19.68 11.99
C SER A 190 1.22 -18.71 13.13
N TYR A 191 0.24 -17.82 12.95
CA TYR A 191 -0.08 -16.82 13.97
C TYR A 191 -0.53 -17.47 15.28
N THR A 192 -1.29 -18.56 15.18
CA THR A 192 -1.71 -19.37 16.34
C THR A 192 -0.53 -20.01 17.06
N ASP A 193 0.48 -20.49 16.33
CA ASP A 193 1.70 -21.05 16.95
C ASP A 193 2.44 -19.97 17.76
N VAL A 194 2.49 -18.74 17.25
CA VAL A 194 3.14 -17.61 17.93
C VAL A 194 2.38 -17.23 19.21
N ILE A 195 1.04 -17.12 19.16
CA ILE A 195 0.21 -16.88 20.35
C ILE A 195 0.46 -17.94 21.41
N ASN A 196 0.49 -19.21 20.99
CA ASN A 196 0.69 -20.34 21.90
C ASN A 196 2.16 -20.52 22.33
N LYS A 197 3.09 -19.75 21.74
CA LYS A 197 4.54 -19.86 21.94
C LYS A 197 5.08 -21.27 21.64
N ASP A 198 4.45 -21.95 20.68
CA ASP A 198 4.85 -23.28 20.25
C ASP A 198 5.68 -23.20 18.96
N TYR A 199 6.99 -23.42 19.11
CA TYR A 199 7.94 -23.46 17.99
C TYR A 199 8.57 -24.84 17.83
N SER A 200 7.92 -25.89 18.35
CA SER A 200 8.46 -27.25 18.34
C SER A 200 8.74 -27.76 16.92
N ASP A 201 7.85 -27.45 15.98
CA ASP A 201 7.99 -27.79 14.55
C ASP A 201 8.98 -26.89 13.78
N PHE A 202 9.46 -25.79 14.39
CA PHE A 202 10.19 -24.71 13.71
C PHE A 202 11.55 -24.42 14.37
N PRO A 203 12.50 -25.38 14.40
CA PRO A 203 13.78 -25.23 15.07
C PRO A 203 14.62 -24.04 14.57
N ASN A 204 14.57 -23.68 13.29
CA ASN A 204 15.28 -22.50 12.77
C ASN A 204 14.66 -21.21 13.28
N PHE A 205 13.34 -21.11 13.22
CA PHE A 205 12.62 -19.94 13.73
C PHE A 205 12.77 -19.80 15.26
N LYS A 206 12.79 -20.91 16.01
CA LYS A 206 13.00 -20.92 17.46
C LYS A 206 14.32 -20.27 17.88
N LYS A 207 15.39 -20.47 17.10
CA LYS A 207 16.68 -19.81 17.33
C LYS A 207 16.60 -18.31 17.06
N LEU A 208 15.91 -17.91 15.98
CA LEU A 208 15.63 -16.50 15.71
C LEU A 208 14.83 -15.87 16.86
N TYR A 209 13.72 -16.48 17.27
CA TYR A 209 12.88 -16.01 18.38
C TYR A 209 13.71 -15.76 19.66
N SER A 210 14.58 -16.70 20.02
CA SER A 210 15.42 -16.59 21.21
C SER A 210 16.34 -15.35 21.15
N ALA A 211 16.96 -15.10 19.99
CA ALA A 211 17.80 -13.93 19.76
C ALA A 211 16.99 -12.63 19.75
N MET A 212 15.84 -12.61 19.06
CA MET A 212 14.95 -11.45 18.98
C MET A 212 14.43 -11.04 20.35
N LYS A 213 14.02 -12.00 21.17
CA LYS A 213 13.51 -11.74 22.52
C LYS A 213 14.54 -11.01 23.39
N LYS A 214 15.80 -11.46 23.37
CA LYS A 214 16.89 -10.80 24.12
C LYS A 214 17.15 -9.38 23.62
N ILE A 215 17.25 -9.20 22.30
CA ILE A 215 17.42 -7.85 21.73
C ILE A 215 16.23 -6.96 22.10
N PHE A 216 15.01 -7.48 22.02
CA PHE A 216 13.81 -6.73 22.38
C PHE A 216 13.85 -6.28 23.84
N GLU A 217 14.22 -7.16 24.76
CA GLU A 217 14.37 -6.83 26.19
C GLU A 217 15.48 -5.79 26.46
N LEU A 218 16.55 -5.79 25.66
CA LEU A 218 17.70 -4.90 25.82
C LEU A 218 17.50 -3.51 25.20
N ASP A 219 16.98 -3.44 23.98
CA ASP A 219 16.90 -2.21 23.19
C ASP A 219 15.52 -1.56 23.15
N PHE A 220 14.44 -2.30 23.44
CA PHE A 220 13.08 -1.76 23.54
C PHE A 220 12.75 -1.50 25.01
N SER A 221 13.56 -0.63 25.62
CA SER A 221 13.58 -0.39 27.07
C SER A 221 12.55 0.62 27.57
N ASN A 222 11.99 1.44 26.67
CA ASN A 222 10.95 2.40 27.01
C ASN A 222 9.57 1.77 26.79
N SER A 223 8.53 2.33 27.41
CA SER A 223 7.16 1.88 27.21
C SER A 223 6.27 3.06 26.83
N ILE A 224 5.33 2.79 25.94
CA ILE A 224 4.23 3.70 25.60
C ILE A 224 2.95 2.91 25.70
N THR A 225 2.00 3.42 26.46
CA THR A 225 0.66 2.86 26.53
C THR A 225 -0.25 3.64 25.59
N ILE A 226 -0.92 2.91 24.70
CA ILE A 226 -1.95 3.43 23.81
C ILE A 226 -3.22 2.69 24.21
N ASP A 227 -4.22 3.43 24.69
CA ASP A 227 -5.41 2.89 25.33
C ASP A 227 -5.04 1.89 26.44
N ASP A 228 -5.34 0.60 26.27
CA ASP A 228 -5.03 -0.49 27.22
C ASP A 228 -3.82 -1.35 26.80
N VAL A 229 -3.20 -1.08 25.66
CA VAL A 229 -2.06 -1.84 25.14
C VAL A 229 -0.75 -1.13 25.41
N THR A 230 0.21 -1.84 26.02
CA THR A 230 1.56 -1.30 26.28
C THR A 230 2.57 -1.80 25.26
N PHE A 231 3.14 -0.86 24.51
CA PHE A 231 4.19 -1.09 23.53
C PHE A 231 5.56 -0.82 24.15
N LYS A 232 6.47 -1.79 24.07
CA LYS A 232 7.88 -1.56 24.37
C LYS A 232 8.55 -0.95 23.14
N VAL A 233 9.18 0.21 23.29
CA VAL A 233 9.75 1.01 22.20
C VAL A 233 11.22 1.32 22.46
N MET A 234 11.94 1.62 21.39
CA MET A 234 13.35 1.97 21.48
C MET A 234 13.52 3.41 21.99
N PRO A 235 14.48 3.70 22.88
CA PRO A 235 14.79 5.08 23.26
C PRO A 235 15.32 5.89 22.06
N ARG A 236 16.09 5.23 21.19
CA ARG A 236 16.62 5.75 19.93
C ARG A 236 16.59 4.65 18.88
N ALA A 237 16.24 4.99 17.64
CA ALA A 237 16.34 4.05 16.53
C ALA A 237 17.80 3.61 16.31
N TRP A 238 18.00 2.39 15.83
CA TRP A 238 19.33 1.96 15.38
C TRP A 238 19.82 2.82 14.22
N GLU A 239 21.10 2.75 13.91
CA GLU A 239 21.60 3.29 12.65
C GLU A 239 21.12 2.45 11.46
N LYS A 240 21.03 3.06 10.28
CA LYS A 240 20.56 2.36 9.06
C LYS A 240 21.60 1.44 8.44
N ASN A 241 22.84 1.54 8.87
CA ASN A 241 23.98 0.77 8.36
C ASN A 241 24.22 -0.47 9.24
N LYS A 242 24.51 -1.62 8.61
CA LYS A 242 24.73 -2.90 9.28
C LYS A 242 25.97 -2.89 10.19
N GLU A 243 27.08 -2.32 9.74
CA GLU A 243 28.32 -2.27 10.52
C GLU A 243 28.11 -1.52 11.85
N GLU A 244 27.33 -0.44 11.84
CA GLU A 244 26.96 0.27 13.07
C GLU A 244 26.03 -0.55 13.97
N PHE A 245 25.11 -1.35 13.41
CA PHE A 245 24.33 -2.30 14.20
C PHE A 245 25.25 -3.35 14.86
N ILE A 246 26.20 -3.91 14.12
CA ILE A 246 27.15 -4.89 14.67
C ILE A 246 27.94 -4.26 15.81
N LYS A 247 28.47 -3.06 15.62
CA LYS A 247 29.30 -2.39 16.61
C LYS A 247 28.51 -2.02 17.87
N ASN A 248 27.34 -1.40 17.70
CA ASN A 248 26.65 -0.72 18.80
C ASN A 248 25.55 -1.57 19.44
N VAL A 249 25.11 -2.65 18.79
CA VAL A 249 24.02 -3.52 19.26
C VAL A 249 24.55 -4.94 19.49
N SER A 250 24.70 -5.76 18.44
CA SER A 250 24.98 -7.19 18.61
C SER A 250 26.37 -7.44 19.21
N GLY A 251 27.39 -6.73 18.74
CA GLY A 251 28.77 -6.81 19.25
C GLY A 251 28.92 -6.24 20.65
N LYS A 252 28.27 -5.10 20.94
CA LYS A 252 28.22 -4.52 22.30
C LYS A 252 27.66 -5.55 23.29
N TYR A 253 26.47 -6.07 23.04
CA TYR A 253 25.83 -7.00 23.98
C TYR A 253 26.49 -8.38 24.06
N TYR A 254 27.15 -8.81 22.99
CA TYR A 254 28.03 -9.98 23.05
C TYR A 254 29.24 -9.74 23.94
N SER A 255 29.92 -8.60 23.79
CA SER A 255 31.12 -8.26 24.59
C SER A 255 30.84 -8.12 26.09
N THR A 256 29.61 -7.75 26.46
CA THR A 256 29.16 -7.65 27.86
C THR A 256 28.54 -8.94 28.39
N GLY A 257 28.51 -10.02 27.61
CA GLY A 257 27.94 -11.32 27.99
C GLY A 257 26.41 -11.38 28.03
N GLN A 258 25.72 -10.36 27.52
CA GLN A 258 24.26 -10.29 27.47
C GLN A 258 23.68 -11.08 26.28
N LEU A 259 24.47 -11.24 25.20
CA LEU A 259 24.18 -12.13 24.09
C LEU A 259 25.20 -13.27 24.03
N THR A 260 24.73 -14.47 23.70
CA THR A 260 25.59 -15.57 23.30
C THR A 260 26.06 -15.39 21.85
N GLU A 261 27.02 -16.20 21.42
CA GLU A 261 27.45 -16.22 20.01
C GLU A 261 26.28 -16.57 19.08
N THR A 262 25.43 -17.51 19.48
CA THR A 262 24.22 -17.88 18.73
C THR A 262 23.25 -16.70 18.62
N ASP A 263 22.99 -15.99 19.73
CA ASP A 263 22.09 -14.84 19.67
C ASP A 263 22.64 -13.76 18.73
N LYS A 264 23.93 -13.41 18.88
CA LYS A 264 24.62 -12.45 18.01
C LYS A 264 24.48 -12.83 16.54
N TYR A 265 24.75 -14.10 16.21
CA TYR A 265 24.67 -14.62 14.84
C TYR A 265 23.27 -14.48 14.25
N TYR A 266 22.22 -14.93 14.97
CA TYR A 266 20.85 -14.86 14.46
C TYR A 266 20.32 -13.42 14.34
N SER A 267 20.72 -12.54 15.25
CA SER A 267 20.41 -11.10 15.15
C SER A 267 21.04 -10.45 13.92
N GLU A 268 22.29 -10.78 13.61
CA GLU A 268 22.99 -10.25 12.42
C GLU A 268 22.42 -10.80 11.11
N ILE A 269 22.04 -12.10 11.08
CA ILE A 269 21.38 -12.70 9.91
C ILE A 269 20.01 -12.09 9.66
N LEU A 270 19.26 -11.73 10.71
CA LEU A 270 17.97 -11.05 10.53
C LEU A 270 18.15 -9.71 9.79
N VAL A 271 19.18 -8.95 10.15
CA VAL A 271 19.53 -7.70 9.45
C VAL A 271 19.94 -7.98 8.00
N ASP A 272 20.69 -9.05 7.74
CA ASP A 272 21.06 -9.47 6.38
C ASP A 272 19.85 -9.87 5.52
N ALA A 273 18.90 -10.62 6.09
CA ALA A 273 17.68 -11.05 5.41
C ALA A 273 16.89 -9.85 4.87
N PHE A 274 16.87 -8.75 5.62
CA PHE A 274 16.23 -7.49 5.23
C PHE A 274 17.16 -6.50 4.50
N ASN A 275 18.09 -7.03 3.70
CA ASN A 275 19.01 -6.28 2.85
C ASN A 275 19.91 -5.33 3.65
N ARG A 276 20.48 -5.85 4.74
CA ARG A 276 21.46 -5.16 5.60
C ARG A 276 20.92 -3.86 6.20
N HIS A 277 19.61 -3.78 6.44
CA HIS A 277 18.94 -2.58 6.94
C HIS A 277 18.38 -2.81 8.35
N PRO A 278 19.06 -2.34 9.42
CA PRO A 278 18.66 -2.61 10.80
C PRO A 278 17.24 -2.15 11.14
N TRP A 279 16.73 -1.03 10.59
CA TRP A 279 15.35 -0.62 10.89
C TRP A 279 14.30 -1.65 10.47
N ARG A 280 14.49 -2.34 9.34
CA ARG A 280 13.55 -3.40 8.92
C ARG A 280 13.56 -4.57 9.91
N ALA A 281 14.74 -4.95 10.39
CA ALA A 281 14.85 -5.95 11.44
C ALA A 281 14.17 -5.48 12.73
N ALA A 282 14.31 -4.21 13.12
CA ALA A 282 13.59 -3.63 14.26
C ALA A 282 12.07 -3.71 14.07
N PHE A 283 11.56 -3.32 12.89
CA PHE A 283 10.13 -3.39 12.57
C PHE A 283 9.59 -4.82 12.63
N PHE A 284 10.37 -5.80 12.17
CA PHE A 284 9.99 -7.21 12.28
C PHE A 284 9.97 -7.66 13.75
N ILE A 285 11.04 -7.38 14.51
CA ILE A 285 11.12 -7.74 15.93
C ILE A 285 9.95 -7.13 16.70
N SER A 286 9.69 -5.85 16.51
CA SER A 286 8.64 -5.15 17.25
C SER A 286 7.25 -5.64 16.87
N ALA A 287 6.97 -5.85 15.58
CA ALA A 287 5.70 -6.38 15.10
C ALA A 287 5.46 -7.81 15.62
N PHE A 288 6.49 -8.66 15.61
CA PHE A 288 6.43 -10.04 16.08
C PHE A 288 6.25 -10.09 17.62
N MET A 289 7.13 -9.42 18.37
CA MET A 289 7.10 -9.49 19.83
C MET A 289 5.84 -8.85 20.43
N ASN A 290 5.20 -7.92 19.70
CA ASN A 290 3.95 -7.32 20.13
C ASN A 290 2.75 -8.29 20.10
N ILE A 291 2.81 -9.38 19.32
CA ILE A 291 1.78 -10.43 19.32
C ILE A 291 1.60 -11.01 20.74
N GLU A 292 2.68 -11.09 21.51
CA GLU A 292 2.63 -11.59 22.89
C GLU A 292 1.86 -10.66 23.85
N ASN A 293 1.72 -9.38 23.50
CA ASN A 293 1.06 -8.38 24.35
C ASN A 293 -0.30 -7.93 23.80
N SER A 294 -0.55 -8.13 22.51
CA SER A 294 -1.76 -7.68 21.83
C SER A 294 -2.03 -8.56 20.62
N ASP A 295 -3.20 -9.19 20.60
CA ASP A 295 -3.65 -9.94 19.44
C ASP A 295 -4.12 -8.98 18.33
N TYR A 296 -3.39 -8.93 17.22
CA TYR A 296 -3.73 -8.16 16.03
C TYR A 296 -5.13 -8.45 15.47
N ARG A 297 -5.67 -9.65 15.68
CA ARG A 297 -7.03 -10.02 15.25
C ARG A 297 -8.11 -9.21 15.97
N THR A 298 -7.80 -8.61 17.12
CA THR A 298 -8.76 -7.86 17.94
C THR A 298 -8.67 -6.34 17.74
N TRP A 299 -7.74 -5.87 16.89
CA TRP A 299 -7.55 -4.45 16.67
C TRP A 299 -8.75 -3.82 15.97
N SER A 300 -9.42 -2.90 16.67
CA SER A 300 -10.51 -2.11 16.12
C SER A 300 -10.00 -0.91 15.31
N LYS A 301 -10.88 -0.34 14.47
CA LYS A 301 -10.66 0.95 13.79
C LYS A 301 -10.17 2.03 14.74
N ASN A 302 -10.85 2.19 15.88
CA ASN A 302 -10.56 3.24 16.85
C ASN A 302 -9.17 3.06 17.46
N PHE A 303 -8.86 1.85 17.92
CA PHE A 303 -7.54 1.54 18.47
C PHE A 303 -6.44 1.77 17.42
N PHE A 304 -6.64 1.28 16.20
CA PHE A 304 -5.70 1.48 15.11
C PHE A 304 -5.48 2.98 14.80
N ASN A 305 -6.54 3.79 14.78
CA ASN A 305 -6.43 5.23 14.56
C ASN A 305 -5.61 5.93 15.65
N THR A 306 -5.81 5.55 16.92
CA THR A 306 -5.00 6.05 18.04
C THR A 306 -3.54 5.60 17.89
N PHE A 307 -3.30 4.33 17.54
CA PHE A 307 -1.96 3.79 17.26
C PHE A 307 -1.25 4.56 16.14
N TYR A 308 -1.92 4.74 15.00
CA TYR A 308 -1.40 5.41 13.81
C TYR A 308 -1.09 6.90 14.05
N SER A 309 -1.81 7.54 14.98
CA SER A 309 -1.60 8.94 15.37
C SER A 309 -0.44 9.14 16.36
N ASN A 310 0.11 8.06 16.92
CA ASN A 310 1.24 8.09 17.86
C ASN A 310 2.56 7.58 17.23
N ASP A 311 2.62 7.50 15.90
CA ASP A 311 3.77 7.00 15.10
C ASP A 311 5.13 7.55 15.55
N SER A 312 5.23 8.86 15.75
CA SER A 312 6.44 9.58 16.16
C SER A 312 7.02 9.11 17.49
N LYS A 313 6.20 8.48 18.35
CA LYS A 313 6.60 7.95 19.65
C LYS A 313 7.00 6.47 19.57
N LEU A 314 6.52 5.72 18.57
CA LEU A 314 6.69 4.27 18.44
C LEU A 314 8.02 3.89 17.75
N LYS A 315 9.14 4.38 18.28
CA LYS A 315 10.47 4.08 17.74
C LYS A 315 10.73 2.57 17.72
N GLY A 316 11.14 2.06 16.56
CA GLY A 316 11.34 0.63 16.33
C GLY A 316 10.14 -0.07 15.70
N TYR A 317 9.00 0.63 15.53
CA TYR A 317 7.83 0.17 14.78
C TYR A 317 7.71 0.93 13.46
N SER A 318 6.97 0.35 12.53
CA SER A 318 6.52 1.03 11.31
C SER A 318 5.00 0.88 11.22
N GLU A 319 4.30 1.99 11.43
CA GLU A 319 2.85 2.08 11.39
C GLU A 319 2.31 1.64 10.04
N LYS A 320 3.00 2.00 8.95
CA LYS A 320 2.65 1.58 7.59
C LYS A 320 2.79 0.06 7.41
N VAL A 321 3.87 -0.55 7.92
CA VAL A 321 4.06 -2.01 7.81
C VAL A 321 2.93 -2.74 8.54
N ILE A 322 2.59 -2.29 9.74
CA ILE A 322 1.50 -2.85 10.54
C ILE A 322 0.17 -2.71 9.83
N ALA A 323 -0.14 -1.52 9.32
CA ALA A 323 -1.36 -1.28 8.55
C ALA A 323 -1.46 -2.22 7.32
N CYS A 324 -0.36 -2.41 6.58
CA CYS A 324 -0.37 -3.29 5.42
C CYS A 324 -0.65 -4.76 5.77
N PHE A 325 -0.01 -5.30 6.81
CA PHE A 325 -0.25 -6.70 7.18
C PHE A 325 -1.63 -6.89 7.82
N LEU A 326 -2.12 -5.93 8.62
CA LEU A 326 -3.47 -6.00 9.20
C LEU A 326 -4.55 -5.98 8.11
N GLN A 327 -4.39 -5.12 7.11
CA GLN A 327 -5.31 -5.06 5.98
C GLN A 327 -5.23 -6.33 5.10
N GLN A 328 -4.04 -6.73 4.66
CA GLN A 328 -3.90 -7.76 3.59
C GLN A 328 -3.59 -9.17 4.09
N GLY A 329 -3.16 -9.30 5.34
CA GLY A 329 -2.86 -10.58 6.01
C GLY A 329 -3.91 -11.00 7.03
N PHE A 330 -4.57 -10.04 7.70
CA PHE A 330 -5.64 -10.29 8.67
C PHE A 330 -7.04 -9.93 8.14
N GLU A 331 -7.13 -9.41 6.91
CA GLU A 331 -8.38 -8.96 6.28
C GLU A 331 -9.15 -7.93 7.12
N ASN A 332 -8.44 -7.09 7.87
CA ASN A 332 -9.11 -6.05 8.65
C ASN A 332 -9.58 -4.91 7.72
N GLU A 333 -10.87 -4.94 7.38
CA GLU A 333 -11.49 -4.00 6.44
C GLU A 333 -11.48 -2.55 6.91
N GLU A 334 -11.30 -2.28 8.20
CA GLU A 334 -11.29 -0.92 8.73
C GLU A 334 -9.88 -0.31 8.80
N ILE A 335 -8.84 -1.08 8.46
CA ILE A 335 -7.46 -0.63 8.55
C ILE A 335 -6.92 -0.26 7.17
N ILE A 336 -6.23 0.88 7.11
CA ILE A 336 -5.72 1.46 5.87
C ILE A 336 -4.25 1.87 5.99
N PRO A 337 -3.37 1.34 5.12
CA PRO A 337 -2.02 1.90 4.96
C PRO A 337 -2.08 3.23 4.20
N VAL A 338 -1.85 4.34 4.91
CA VAL A 338 -1.81 5.67 4.27
C VAL A 338 -0.40 5.91 3.72
N ASP A 339 -0.27 5.85 2.40
CA ASP A 339 0.89 6.34 1.67
C ASP A 339 0.60 7.67 0.96
N THR A 340 1.57 8.18 0.19
CA THR A 340 1.42 9.43 -0.54
C THR A 340 0.23 9.45 -1.50
N TRP A 341 -0.15 8.31 -2.10
CA TRP A 341 -1.28 8.24 -3.05
C TRP A 341 -2.60 8.30 -2.31
N ILE A 342 -2.74 7.56 -1.21
CA ILE A 342 -3.92 7.67 -0.35
C ILE A 342 -4.04 9.07 0.22
N GLU A 343 -2.93 9.63 0.71
CA GLU A 343 -2.89 10.97 1.30
C GLU A 343 -3.35 12.05 0.31
N THR A 344 -2.82 12.00 -0.90
CA THR A 344 -3.13 13.00 -1.91
C THR A 344 -4.51 12.80 -2.51
N PHE A 345 -5.02 11.58 -2.54
CA PHE A 345 -6.39 11.31 -2.99
C PHE A 345 -7.41 11.94 -2.04
N TYR A 346 -7.27 11.72 -0.72
CA TYR A 346 -8.22 12.31 0.21
C TYR A 346 -8.06 13.83 0.29
N LYS A 347 -6.83 14.37 0.19
CA LYS A 347 -6.60 15.82 0.20
C LYS A 347 -7.12 16.52 -1.04
N PHE A 348 -6.92 15.94 -2.21
CA PHE A 348 -7.20 16.59 -3.49
C PHE A 348 -8.60 16.19 -3.99
N PRO A 349 -8.84 15.03 -4.63
CA PRO A 349 -10.18 14.62 -5.08
C PRO A 349 -11.29 14.76 -4.03
N LEU A 350 -11.07 14.27 -2.80
CA LEU A 350 -12.09 14.31 -1.74
C LEU A 350 -12.10 15.63 -0.95
N GLY A 351 -11.09 16.48 -1.13
CA GLY A 351 -10.99 17.78 -0.46
C GLY A 351 -10.88 17.70 1.08
N ILE A 352 -10.46 16.57 1.65
CA ILE A 352 -10.36 16.37 3.11
C ILE A 352 -8.96 16.81 3.58
N SER A 353 -8.90 17.81 4.45
CA SER A 353 -7.61 18.45 4.80
C SER A 353 -6.70 17.60 5.69
N ASN A 354 -7.27 16.72 6.52
CA ASN A 354 -6.51 15.93 7.48
C ASN A 354 -6.93 14.46 7.53
N LYS A 355 -6.03 13.63 8.03
CA LYS A 355 -6.18 12.17 8.08
C LYS A 355 -7.31 11.72 9.01
N SER A 356 -7.54 12.42 10.12
CA SER A 356 -8.57 12.04 11.10
C SER A 356 -9.97 12.17 10.51
N ASP A 357 -10.25 13.27 9.82
CA ASP A 357 -11.53 13.47 9.16
C ASP A 357 -11.74 12.39 8.10
N PHE A 358 -10.70 12.06 7.32
CA PHE A 358 -10.78 10.97 6.34
C PHE A 358 -11.12 9.62 6.99
N PHE A 359 -10.50 9.28 8.12
CA PHE A 359 -10.81 8.02 8.81
C PHE A 359 -12.22 7.97 9.40
N ASN A 360 -12.77 9.13 9.77
CA ASN A 360 -14.11 9.23 10.35
C ASN A 360 -15.22 9.36 9.29
N SER A 361 -14.89 9.83 8.09
CA SER A 361 -15.86 10.00 6.98
C SER A 361 -16.19 8.71 6.25
N PHE A 362 -15.42 7.64 6.42
CA PHE A 362 -15.59 6.40 5.65
C PHE A 362 -15.49 5.16 6.51
N ASP A 363 -16.27 4.14 6.15
CA ASP A 363 -16.15 2.76 6.63
C ASP A 363 -15.49 1.86 5.58
N MET A 364 -15.09 0.65 5.99
CA MET A 364 -14.35 -0.30 5.16
C MET A 364 -13.13 0.34 4.49
N LEU A 365 -12.34 1.11 5.26
CA LEU A 365 -11.19 1.88 4.78
C LEU A 365 -10.19 1.03 3.99
N GLY A 366 -9.99 -0.23 4.38
CA GLY A 366 -9.14 -1.19 3.66
C GLY A 366 -9.66 -1.52 2.26
N LYS A 367 -10.97 -1.57 2.06
CA LYS A 367 -11.58 -1.75 0.73
C LYS A 367 -11.51 -0.46 -0.08
N LEU A 368 -11.78 0.69 0.54
CA LEU A 368 -11.67 1.99 -0.11
C LEU A 368 -10.23 2.28 -0.58
N GLU A 369 -9.24 1.92 0.24
CA GLU A 369 -7.81 1.99 -0.11
C GLU A 369 -7.55 1.30 -1.44
N ARG A 370 -8.09 0.10 -1.65
CA ARG A 370 -7.85 -0.69 -2.86
C ARG A 370 -8.37 0.03 -4.11
N VAL A 371 -9.53 0.68 -4.02
CA VAL A 371 -10.11 1.48 -5.11
C VAL A 371 -9.22 2.68 -5.43
N ILE A 372 -8.85 3.45 -4.39
CA ILE A 372 -7.99 4.64 -4.52
C ILE A 372 -6.63 4.25 -5.11
N TRP A 373 -6.03 3.19 -4.59
CA TRP A 373 -4.71 2.73 -4.97
C TRP A 373 -4.68 2.26 -6.43
N LEU A 374 -5.66 1.45 -6.86
CA LEU A 374 -5.75 1.00 -8.25
C LEU A 374 -5.91 2.18 -9.21
N ALA A 375 -6.78 3.14 -8.89
CA ALA A 375 -6.94 4.34 -9.71
C ALA A 375 -5.65 5.16 -9.80
N SER A 376 -5.02 5.43 -8.65
CA SER A 376 -3.80 6.22 -8.55
C SER A 376 -2.63 5.57 -9.28
N GLN A 377 -2.42 4.26 -9.11
CA GLN A 377 -1.37 3.52 -9.82
C GLN A 377 -1.64 3.46 -11.32
N SER A 378 -2.88 3.19 -11.73
CA SER A 378 -3.25 3.13 -13.15
C SER A 378 -2.99 4.45 -13.86
N ASN A 379 -3.34 5.56 -13.20
CA ASN A 379 -3.02 6.90 -13.69
C ASN A 379 -1.50 7.10 -13.80
N LYS A 380 -0.75 6.79 -12.74
CA LYS A 380 0.72 6.92 -12.72
C LYS A 380 1.40 6.13 -13.85
N THR A 381 0.92 4.93 -14.15
CA THR A 381 1.45 4.09 -15.23
C THR A 381 0.90 4.43 -16.61
N ASN A 382 0.13 5.51 -16.73
CA ASN A 382 -0.51 5.97 -17.97
C ASN A 382 -1.39 4.89 -18.63
N MET A 383 -2.12 4.11 -17.82
CA MET A 383 -3.13 3.20 -18.38
C MET A 383 -4.17 4.02 -19.14
N LYS A 384 -4.46 3.62 -20.38
CA LYS A 384 -5.31 4.37 -21.33
C LYS A 384 -6.61 4.86 -20.71
N ASN A 385 -7.30 4.03 -19.95
CA ASN A 385 -8.59 4.39 -19.35
C ASN A 385 -8.45 5.41 -18.21
N PHE A 386 -7.29 5.51 -17.55
CA PHE A 386 -7.08 6.37 -16.38
C PHE A 386 -6.26 7.63 -16.73
N PHE A 387 -6.00 7.87 -18.00
CA PHE A 387 -5.06 8.91 -18.42
C PHE A 387 -5.58 10.32 -18.13
N ASP A 388 -6.89 10.53 -18.23
CA ASP A 388 -7.59 11.81 -18.14
C ASP A 388 -8.19 12.07 -16.75
N ILE A 389 -7.78 11.35 -15.71
CA ILE A 389 -8.28 11.55 -14.34
C ILE A 389 -7.14 11.77 -13.33
N LEU A 390 -7.48 12.31 -12.16
CA LEU A 390 -6.57 12.41 -11.00
C LEU A 390 -5.23 13.13 -11.27
N TRP A 391 -5.20 14.04 -12.25
CA TRP A 391 -4.01 14.84 -12.58
C TRP A 391 -3.44 15.59 -11.37
N CYS A 392 -4.29 16.03 -10.44
CA CYS A 392 -3.88 16.65 -9.19
C CYS A 392 -2.93 15.80 -8.33
N GLN A 393 -2.90 14.48 -8.52
CA GLN A 393 -1.99 13.56 -7.82
C GLN A 393 -0.66 13.33 -8.55
N ARG A 394 -0.41 13.96 -9.70
CA ARG A 394 0.89 13.86 -10.41
C ARG A 394 1.87 14.94 -9.97
N TYR A 395 3.16 14.70 -10.21
CA TYR A 395 4.17 15.76 -10.12
C TYR A 395 3.94 16.81 -11.20
N GLY A 396 4.06 18.07 -10.82
CA GLY A 396 3.67 19.20 -11.67
C GLY A 396 4.79 19.76 -12.53
N THR A 397 6.05 19.64 -12.10
CA THR A 397 7.19 20.17 -12.86
C THR A 397 8.35 19.17 -12.82
N ILE A 398 9.25 19.29 -13.81
CA ILE A 398 10.43 18.42 -13.87
C ILE A 398 11.38 18.80 -12.73
N GLY A 399 11.75 17.83 -11.90
CA GLY A 399 12.74 18.03 -10.84
C GLY A 399 12.18 18.58 -9.53
N ASN A 400 10.89 18.93 -9.45
CA ASN A 400 10.24 19.17 -8.16
C ASN A 400 9.76 17.87 -7.52
N SER A 401 9.65 17.87 -6.20
CA SER A 401 9.02 16.78 -5.42
C SER A 401 7.61 17.16 -4.96
N GLU A 402 6.99 18.16 -5.61
CA GLU A 402 5.65 18.64 -5.28
C GLU A 402 4.61 18.10 -6.26
N LEU A 403 3.52 17.60 -5.70
CA LEU A 403 2.35 17.19 -6.46
C LEU A 403 1.52 18.41 -6.85
N ARG A 404 0.87 18.36 -8.01
CA ARG A 404 0.12 19.47 -8.62
C ARG A 404 -0.95 20.06 -7.70
N GLY A 405 -1.59 19.20 -6.90
CA GLY A 405 -2.76 19.58 -6.13
C GLY A 405 -3.96 19.91 -7.02
N VAL A 406 -5.06 20.30 -6.38
CA VAL A 406 -6.22 20.83 -7.11
C VAL A 406 -5.84 22.22 -7.60
N ASN A 407 -5.88 22.43 -8.91
CA ASN A 407 -5.59 23.72 -9.54
C ASN A 407 -6.28 23.80 -10.91
N PRO A 408 -6.44 25.01 -11.51
CA PRO A 408 -7.21 25.17 -12.74
C PRO A 408 -6.72 24.29 -13.90
N LEU A 409 -5.41 24.16 -14.08
CA LEU A 409 -4.81 23.42 -15.20
C LEU A 409 -4.91 21.91 -15.02
N ALA A 410 -4.66 21.40 -13.81
CA ALA A 410 -4.83 19.98 -13.50
C ALA A 410 -6.31 19.54 -13.58
N CYS A 411 -7.24 20.46 -13.31
CA CYS A 411 -8.66 20.16 -13.27
C CYS A 411 -9.38 20.33 -14.60
N SER A 412 -8.90 21.18 -15.52
CA SER A 412 -9.63 21.49 -16.76
C SER A 412 -9.88 20.26 -17.63
N LEU A 413 -8.88 19.39 -17.75
CA LEU A 413 -8.96 18.15 -18.56
C LEU A 413 -9.19 16.89 -17.71
N CYS A 414 -9.62 17.07 -16.46
CA CYS A 414 -9.91 15.94 -15.58
C CYS A 414 -11.35 15.51 -15.77
N SER A 415 -11.58 14.28 -16.22
CA SER A 415 -12.93 13.74 -16.44
C SER A 415 -13.73 13.47 -15.16
N LEU A 416 -13.10 13.62 -13.98
CA LEU A 416 -13.79 13.58 -12.68
C LEU A 416 -14.22 14.97 -12.18
N SER A 417 -13.98 16.04 -12.95
CA SER A 417 -14.18 17.42 -12.51
C SER A 417 -15.61 17.75 -12.08
N ALA A 418 -16.62 17.15 -12.71
CA ALA A 418 -18.03 17.44 -12.44
C ALA A 418 -18.42 17.26 -10.97
N ASN A 419 -18.04 16.13 -10.37
CA ASN A 419 -18.36 15.77 -8.98
C ASN A 419 -17.15 15.87 -8.02
N CYS A 420 -16.02 16.44 -8.47
CA CYS A 420 -14.82 16.54 -7.65
C CYS A 420 -15.02 17.51 -6.46
N VAL A 421 -14.93 16.98 -5.23
CA VAL A 421 -15.10 17.74 -3.99
C VAL A 421 -13.95 18.71 -3.76
N GLY A 422 -12.72 18.32 -4.10
CA GLY A 422 -11.58 19.25 -4.05
C GLY A 422 -11.75 20.45 -4.98
N LEU A 423 -12.21 20.20 -6.21
CA LEU A 423 -12.43 21.25 -7.18
C LEU A 423 -13.54 22.20 -6.73
N SER A 424 -14.66 21.67 -6.21
CA SER A 424 -15.80 22.50 -5.77
C SER A 424 -15.40 23.54 -4.72
N LYS A 425 -14.38 23.27 -3.91
CA LYS A 425 -13.84 24.21 -2.91
C LYS A 425 -13.11 25.40 -3.51
N ILE A 426 -12.54 25.27 -4.72
CA ILE A 426 -11.73 26.32 -5.35
C ILE A 426 -12.41 26.97 -6.57
N LYS A 427 -13.61 26.52 -6.97
CA LYS A 427 -14.29 26.99 -8.20
C LYS A 427 -14.41 28.51 -8.33
N ASN A 428 -14.59 29.20 -7.20
CA ASN A 428 -14.78 30.65 -7.13
C ASN A 428 -13.46 31.43 -6.93
N GLU A 429 -12.33 30.75 -6.81
CA GLU A 429 -11.04 31.42 -6.64
C GLU A 429 -10.61 32.12 -7.93
N GLY A 430 -9.94 33.27 -7.81
CA GLY A 430 -9.48 34.05 -8.95
C GLY A 430 -8.20 33.49 -9.56
N VAL A 431 -8.14 33.52 -10.89
CA VAL A 431 -7.01 33.13 -11.73
C VAL A 431 -6.64 34.33 -12.59
N LEU A 432 -5.46 34.89 -12.37
CA LEU A 432 -4.87 35.87 -13.28
C LEU A 432 -4.33 35.14 -14.51
N ILE A 433 -4.87 35.38 -15.70
CA ILE A 433 -4.42 34.78 -16.96
C ILE A 433 -3.58 35.79 -17.75
N SER A 434 -2.43 35.37 -18.29
CA SER A 434 -1.59 36.28 -19.07
C SER A 434 -0.69 35.57 -20.09
N ASN A 435 -0.56 36.14 -21.30
CA ASN A 435 0.44 35.77 -22.30
C ASN A 435 1.77 36.53 -22.14
N THR A 436 1.77 37.63 -21.38
CA THR A 436 2.89 38.60 -21.38
C THR A 436 3.58 38.72 -20.04
N LEU A 437 2.89 38.40 -18.94
CA LEU A 437 3.42 38.47 -17.59
C LEU A 437 4.53 37.44 -17.41
N LYS A 438 5.64 37.86 -16.79
CA LYS A 438 6.76 36.97 -16.46
C LYS A 438 6.83 36.68 -14.96
N PRO A 439 7.40 35.53 -14.55
CA PRO A 439 7.51 35.17 -13.14
C PRO A 439 8.20 36.22 -12.27
N GLU A 440 9.18 36.95 -12.80
CA GLU A 440 9.92 37.98 -12.06
C GLU A 440 9.07 39.21 -11.70
N GLU A 441 7.90 39.35 -12.33
CA GLU A 441 6.99 40.50 -12.15
C GLU A 441 5.88 40.22 -11.13
N PHE A 442 5.73 38.98 -10.65
CA PHE A 442 4.61 38.58 -9.80
C PHE A 442 4.54 39.37 -8.49
N ASP A 443 5.69 39.64 -7.87
CA ASP A 443 5.76 40.37 -6.59
C ASP A 443 5.52 41.89 -6.77
N THR A 444 5.49 42.38 -8.01
CA THR A 444 5.22 43.79 -8.33
C THR A 444 3.74 44.04 -8.67
N LEU A 445 2.92 42.99 -8.69
CA LEU A 445 1.49 43.12 -8.96
C LEU A 445 0.80 43.98 -7.88
N PRO A 446 -0.18 44.83 -8.24
CA PRO A 446 -0.90 45.64 -7.28
C PRO A 446 -1.60 44.78 -6.23
N SER A 447 -1.63 45.22 -4.96
CA SER A 447 -2.34 44.51 -3.87
C SER A 447 -3.81 44.27 -4.22
N SER A 448 -4.46 45.21 -4.90
CA SER A 448 -5.85 45.07 -5.37
C SER A 448 -6.06 43.89 -6.32
N THR A 449 -5.01 43.45 -7.02
CA THR A 449 -5.02 42.25 -7.86
C THR A 449 -4.71 41.01 -7.03
N LEU A 450 -3.64 41.06 -6.23
CA LEU A 450 -3.20 39.95 -5.39
C LEU A 450 -4.29 39.47 -4.42
N ASP A 451 -5.06 40.40 -3.84
CA ASP A 451 -6.17 40.09 -2.92
C ASP A 451 -7.35 39.34 -3.58
N ARG A 452 -7.38 39.30 -4.92
CA ARG A 452 -8.47 38.71 -5.70
C ARG A 452 -8.11 37.38 -6.36
N ILE A 453 -6.88 36.92 -6.22
CA ILE A 453 -6.38 35.74 -6.95
C ILE A 453 -5.76 34.72 -5.99
N SER A 454 -5.96 33.45 -6.33
CA SER A 454 -5.22 32.34 -5.73
C SER A 454 -4.19 31.75 -6.69
N PHE A 455 -4.38 32.00 -8.00
CA PHE A 455 -3.57 31.42 -9.06
C PHE A 455 -3.13 32.47 -10.08
N ILE A 456 -1.94 32.25 -10.64
CA ILE A 456 -1.47 32.93 -11.86
C ILE A 456 -1.28 31.86 -12.94
N CYS A 457 -1.91 32.04 -14.09
CA CYS A 457 -1.76 31.18 -15.25
C CYS A 457 -1.01 31.91 -16.36
N LEU A 458 0.14 31.35 -16.75
CA LEU A 458 0.85 31.80 -17.96
C LEU A 458 0.39 31.00 -19.17
N LEU A 459 0.09 31.75 -20.23
CA LEU A 459 -0.39 31.26 -21.50
C LEU A 459 0.73 31.29 -22.55
N GLU A 460 0.68 30.36 -23.50
CA GLU A 460 1.47 30.41 -24.75
C GLU A 460 0.50 30.31 -25.92
N ASP A 461 0.48 31.32 -26.79
CA ASP A 461 -0.49 31.44 -27.89
C ASP A 461 -1.95 31.28 -27.40
N ASP A 462 -2.31 31.93 -26.29
CA ASP A 462 -3.62 31.85 -25.62
C ASP A 462 -3.96 30.47 -25.01
N VAL A 463 -3.04 29.50 -25.04
CA VAL A 463 -3.22 28.17 -24.44
C VAL A 463 -2.61 28.14 -23.03
N PRO A 464 -3.33 27.67 -21.99
CA PRO A 464 -2.77 27.53 -20.65
C PRO A 464 -1.62 26.55 -20.58
N LYS A 465 -0.48 26.99 -20.04
CA LYS A 465 0.73 26.16 -19.92
C LYS A 465 1.24 26.00 -18.50
N LYS A 466 1.23 27.07 -17.71
CA LYS A 466 1.85 27.10 -16.39
C LYS A 466 0.89 27.67 -15.36
N ILE A 467 0.79 27.03 -14.21
CA ILE A 467 0.02 27.52 -13.06
C ILE A 467 0.95 27.72 -11.87
N TYR A 468 0.87 28.92 -11.31
CA TYR A 468 1.53 29.29 -10.06
C TYR A 468 0.49 29.45 -8.96
N SER A 469 0.85 29.06 -7.74
CA SER A 469 0.06 29.34 -6.53
C SER A 469 0.91 30.06 -5.49
N TYR A 470 0.26 30.89 -4.68
CA TYR A 470 0.94 31.61 -3.61
C TYR A 470 1.09 30.73 -2.38
N LYS A 471 2.32 30.51 -1.92
CA LYS A 471 2.60 29.75 -0.69
C LYS A 471 2.79 30.71 0.47
N GLN A 472 1.79 30.82 1.33
CA GLN A 472 1.82 31.71 2.50
C GLN A 472 3.06 31.52 3.39
N ARG A 473 3.58 30.30 3.50
CA ARG A 473 4.73 29.99 4.37
C ARG A 473 6.05 30.57 3.85
N SER A 474 6.27 30.54 2.54
CA SER A 474 7.47 31.11 1.91
C SER A 474 7.23 32.51 1.36
N GLN A 475 5.99 32.99 1.40
CA GLN A 475 5.57 34.29 0.87
C GLN A 475 5.97 34.49 -0.60
N GLU A 476 5.85 33.43 -1.40
CA GLU A 476 6.29 33.43 -2.79
C GLU A 476 5.27 32.72 -3.69
N TRP A 477 5.27 33.09 -4.97
CA TRP A 477 4.55 32.38 -6.02
C TRP A 477 5.40 31.20 -6.52
N ILE A 478 4.89 29.97 -6.36
CA ILE A 478 5.59 28.76 -6.78
C ILE A 478 4.89 28.18 -8.01
N LEU A 479 5.69 27.69 -8.97
CA LEU A 479 5.19 26.92 -10.11
C LEU A 479 4.67 25.56 -9.61
N ASN A 480 3.35 25.38 -9.64
CA ASN A 480 2.68 24.17 -9.17
C ASN A 480 2.49 23.14 -10.27
N ASP A 481 2.16 23.58 -11.48
CA ASP A 481 1.86 22.71 -12.62
C ASP A 481 2.37 23.33 -13.92
N GLU A 482 3.04 22.52 -14.72
CA GLU A 482 3.47 22.82 -16.08
C GLU A 482 2.98 21.69 -16.99
N PHE A 483 2.12 22.04 -17.94
CA PHE A 483 1.47 21.05 -18.79
C PHE A 483 2.37 20.64 -19.96
N SER A 484 2.77 19.36 -20.01
CA SER A 484 3.76 18.83 -20.97
C SER A 484 3.19 18.44 -22.36
N GLY A 485 2.19 19.16 -22.87
CA GLY A 485 1.72 19.04 -24.27
C GLY A 485 1.00 17.75 -24.71
N TYR A 486 0.72 16.78 -23.83
CA TYR A 486 0.07 15.51 -24.21
C TYR A 486 -1.45 15.57 -24.40
N LEU A 487 -2.14 16.52 -23.78
CA LEU A 487 -3.59 16.72 -23.94
C LEU A 487 -3.96 18.12 -24.44
N LYS A 488 -3.28 19.17 -23.96
CA LYS A 488 -3.53 20.54 -24.42
C LYS A 488 -2.84 20.83 -25.75
N THR A 489 -3.67 21.13 -26.75
CA THR A 489 -3.32 21.52 -28.11
C THR A 489 -3.69 22.99 -28.35
N LYS A 490 -3.68 23.43 -29.62
CA LYS A 490 -4.19 24.76 -30.01
C LYS A 490 -5.71 24.87 -29.92
N GLU A 491 -6.42 23.74 -29.84
CA GLU A 491 -7.87 23.69 -29.72
C GLU A 491 -8.34 24.09 -28.31
N ASP A 492 -7.43 24.05 -27.34
CA ASP A 492 -7.59 24.42 -25.93
C ASP A 492 -7.33 25.93 -25.65
N ASN A 493 -7.45 26.79 -26.69
CA ASN A 493 -7.16 28.20 -26.54
C ASN A 493 -8.31 28.95 -25.84
N PHE A 494 -7.96 29.92 -25.00
CA PHE A 494 -9.00 30.74 -24.39
C PHE A 494 -9.66 31.67 -25.40
N PRO A 495 -10.99 31.83 -25.34
CA PRO A 495 -11.68 32.78 -26.21
C PRO A 495 -11.29 34.22 -25.83
N LYS A 496 -11.25 35.11 -26.83
CA LYS A 496 -10.88 36.53 -26.64
C LYS A 496 -11.69 37.25 -25.57
N SER A 497 -12.96 36.87 -25.40
CA SER A 497 -13.85 37.40 -24.36
C SER A 497 -13.40 37.06 -22.95
N LEU A 498 -12.76 35.91 -22.76
CA LEU A 498 -12.21 35.49 -21.48
C LEU A 498 -10.87 36.19 -21.22
N LEU A 499 -10.00 36.27 -22.25
CA LEU A 499 -8.73 36.98 -22.18
C LEU A 499 -8.91 38.46 -21.77
N SER A 500 -9.98 39.11 -22.23
CA SER A 500 -10.26 40.52 -21.87
C SER A 500 -10.62 40.75 -20.41
N LYS A 501 -10.93 39.71 -19.63
CA LYS A 501 -11.24 39.84 -18.20
C LYS A 501 -9.98 39.95 -17.34
N GLU A 502 -8.84 39.42 -17.82
CA GLU A 502 -7.55 39.28 -17.13
C GLU A 502 -7.59 38.39 -15.86
N ILE A 503 -8.56 38.60 -14.98
CA ILE A 503 -8.85 37.77 -13.82
C ILE A 503 -10.18 37.06 -14.06
N ILE A 504 -10.14 35.73 -14.03
CA ILE A 504 -11.31 34.86 -14.21
C ILE A 504 -11.44 33.92 -13.01
N THR A 505 -12.58 33.28 -12.82
CA THR A 505 -12.69 32.22 -11.80
C THR A 505 -12.13 30.89 -12.30
N VAL A 506 -11.80 29.98 -11.37
CA VAL A 506 -11.45 28.59 -11.74
C VAL A 506 -12.57 27.91 -12.52
N GLU A 507 -13.84 28.17 -12.19
CA GLU A 507 -14.98 27.65 -12.95
C GLU A 507 -15.02 28.17 -14.39
N GLU A 508 -14.80 29.47 -14.58
CA GLU A 508 -14.70 30.06 -15.93
C GLU A 508 -13.52 29.48 -16.71
N PHE A 509 -12.40 29.22 -16.03
CA PHE A 509 -11.22 28.59 -16.63
C PHE A 509 -11.55 27.19 -17.17
N ILE A 510 -12.24 26.36 -16.38
CA ILE A 510 -12.53 24.96 -16.74
C ILE A 510 -13.63 24.87 -17.80
N ASN A 511 -14.67 25.68 -17.71
CA ASN A 511 -15.79 25.63 -18.66
C ASN A 511 -15.42 26.10 -20.08
N ASN A 512 -14.27 26.74 -20.24
CA ASN A 512 -13.78 27.27 -21.52
C ASN A 512 -12.48 26.60 -21.97
N ASN A 513 -12.15 25.41 -21.42
CA ASN A 513 -10.91 24.73 -21.76
C ASN A 513 -10.98 23.20 -21.70
#